data_AF-A0A6V7KRJ1-F1
#
_entry.id   AF-A0A6V7KRJ1-F1
#
_cell.length_a   1.000
_cell.length_b   1.000
_cell.length_c   1.000
_cell.angle_alpha   90.00
_cell.angle_beta   90.00
_cell.angle_gamma   90.00
#
_symmetry.space_group_name_H-M   'P 1'
#
loop_
_entity.id
_entity.type
_entity.pdbx_description
1 polymer ?
#
loop_
_entity_poly.entity_id
_entity_poly.type
_entity_poly.pdbx_seq_one_letter_code
_entity_poly.pdbx_strand_id
1 'polypeptide(L)' 'VCTERGWREYTGDNNNAFKDRWNLWWKSGGFPTSHYKSLLPWQFINRIPKGSSICRKDNLVRHLKCMRQVYGSIYDI' A
#
# COMPACT_ATOMS: atom_id res chain seq x y z
N VAL A 1 -10.76 6.48 14.21
CA VAL A 1 -9.28 6.37 14.26
C VAL A 1 -8.53 7.62 13.80
N CYS A 2 -8.54 8.04 12.52
CA CYS A 2 -7.73 9.18 12.09
C CYS A 2 -8.15 10.50 12.77
N THR A 3 -9.45 10.80 12.80
CA THR A 3 -10.02 11.98 13.48
C THR A 3 -9.72 12.00 14.98
N GLU A 4 -9.89 10.87 15.67
CA GLU A 4 -9.53 10.71 17.10
C GLU A 4 -8.05 10.98 17.39
N ARG A 5 -7.17 10.81 16.40
CA ARG A 5 -5.73 11.05 16.51
C ARG A 5 -5.31 12.45 16.03
N GLY A 6 -6.26 13.36 15.83
CA GLY A 6 -6.00 14.73 15.44
C GLY A 6 -5.77 14.96 13.94
N TRP A 7 -6.01 13.95 13.09
CA TRP A 7 -5.99 14.16 11.64
C TRP A 7 -7.21 14.95 11.18
N ARG A 8 -6.99 15.86 10.24
CA ARG A 8 -8.06 16.63 9.59
C ARG A 8 -8.39 16.02 8.24
N GLU A 9 -9.67 15.87 7.95
CA GLU A 9 -10.11 15.40 6.65
C GLU A 9 -9.72 16.40 5.57
N TYR A 10 -9.16 15.87 4.48
CA TYR A 10 -8.76 16.68 3.34
C TYR A 10 -9.98 16.93 2.45
N THR A 11 -10.43 18.18 2.37
CA THR A 11 -11.66 18.57 1.64
C THR A 11 -11.44 18.82 0.14
N GLY A 12 -10.21 18.73 -0.36
CA GLY A 12 -9.93 18.72 -1.80
C GLY A 12 -10.51 19.90 -2.57
N ASP A 13 -10.32 21.12 -2.06
CA ASP A 13 -10.84 22.32 -2.73
C ASP A 13 -10.36 22.36 -4.19
N ASN A 14 -11.30 22.60 -5.12
CA ASN A 14 -11.07 22.50 -6.57
C ASN A 14 -10.06 23.52 -7.10
N ASN A 15 -9.63 24.46 -6.27
CA ASN A 15 -8.50 25.33 -6.57
C ASN A 15 -7.18 24.53 -6.53
N ASN A 16 -6.57 24.37 -7.70
CA ASN A 16 -5.33 23.62 -7.96
C ASN A 16 -4.17 23.88 -6.97
N ALA A 17 -4.16 25.01 -6.25
CA ALA A 17 -3.10 25.38 -5.30
C ALA A 17 -2.93 24.40 -4.12
N PHE A 18 -3.97 23.63 -3.78
CA PHE A 18 -3.95 22.75 -2.60
C PHE A 18 -4.11 21.26 -2.91
N LYS A 19 -4.28 20.89 -4.18
CA LYS A 19 -4.61 19.52 -4.63
C LYS A 19 -3.74 18.41 -4.01
N ASP A 20 -2.46 18.70 -3.80
CA ASP A 20 -1.46 17.73 -3.32
C ASP A 20 -1.04 17.94 -1.85
N ARG A 21 -1.75 18.81 -1.11
CA ARG A 21 -1.44 19.11 0.31
C ARG A 21 -2.12 18.17 1.31
N TRP A 22 -2.39 16.94 0.91
CA TRP A 22 -2.76 15.88 1.83
C TRP A 22 -1.50 15.14 2.31
N ASN A 23 -1.62 14.47 3.45
CA ASN A 23 -0.50 13.74 4.08
C ASN A 23 -0.75 12.24 4.19
N LEU A 24 -2.00 11.83 4.40
CA LEU A 24 -2.38 10.42 4.52
C LEU A 24 -3.59 10.12 3.65
N TRP A 25 -3.44 9.19 2.71
CA TRP A 25 -4.55 8.62 1.95
C TRP A 25 -4.90 7.24 2.49
N TRP A 26 -6.05 7.14 3.16
CA TRP A 26 -6.52 5.90 3.76
C TRP A 26 -7.75 5.37 3.03
N LYS A 27 -7.65 4.19 2.42
CA LYS A 27 -8.80 3.53 1.80
C LYS A 27 -8.74 2.01 1.88
N SER A 28 -9.90 1.39 1.66
CA SER A 28 -10.02 -0.03 1.33
C SER A 28 -9.79 -0.22 -0.18
N GLY A 29 -9.18 -1.35 -0.57
CA GLY A 29 -8.79 -1.62 -1.97
C GLY A 29 -7.33 -1.32 -2.31
N GLY A 30 -7.00 -1.48 -3.60
CA GLY A 30 -5.66 -1.29 -4.16
C GLY A 30 -5.44 0.11 -4.73
N PHE A 31 -4.16 0.40 -4.99
CA PHE A 31 -3.70 1.55 -5.76
C PHE A 31 -2.97 1.06 -7.01
N PRO A 32 -3.08 1.77 -8.15
CA PRO A 32 -2.29 1.45 -9.33
C PRO A 32 -0.81 1.79 -9.10
N THR A 33 0.07 1.10 -9.83
CA THR A 33 1.53 1.29 -9.69
C THR A 33 1.97 2.74 -9.92
N SER A 34 1.33 3.44 -10.85
CA SER A 34 1.59 4.85 -11.12
C SER A 34 1.38 5.75 -9.90
N HIS A 35 0.38 5.43 -9.07
CA HIS A 35 0.04 6.23 -7.89
C HIS A 35 1.15 6.19 -6.82
N TYR A 36 1.82 5.05 -6.64
CA TYR A 36 2.96 4.95 -5.73
C TYR A 36 4.14 5.82 -6.18
N LYS A 37 4.35 5.95 -7.50
CA LYS A 37 5.43 6.73 -8.08
C LYS A 37 5.17 8.24 -8.03
N SER A 38 3.91 8.64 -7.97
CA SER A 38 3.51 10.06 -7.92
C SER A 38 3.42 10.62 -6.51
N LEU A 39 3.68 9.83 -5.46
CA LEU A 39 3.63 10.31 -4.08
C LEU A 39 4.75 11.32 -3.81
N LEU A 40 4.37 12.43 -3.18
CA LEU A 40 5.31 13.42 -2.67
C LEU A 40 5.95 12.93 -1.35
N PRO A 41 7.12 13.45 -0.94
CA PRO A 41 7.83 12.97 0.25
C PRO A 41 7.02 13.00 1.58
N TRP A 42 6.00 13.84 1.67
CA TRP A 42 5.12 13.98 2.84
C TRP A 42 3.79 13.22 2.73
N GLN A 43 3.58 12.51 1.61
CA GLN A 43 2.36 11.78 1.30
C GLN A 43 2.54 10.29 1.58
N PHE A 44 1.68 9.76 2.43
CA PHE A 44 1.67 8.36 2.85
C PHE A 44 0.35 7.71 2.50
N ILE A 45 0.41 6.42 2.15
CA ILE A 45 -0.78 5.61 1.88
C ILE A 45 -0.74 4.33 2.71
N ASN A 46 -1.90 3.77 3.02
CA ASN A 46 -2.02 2.59 3.87
C ASN A 46 -1.76 1.24 3.14
N ARG A 47 -0.87 1.24 2.14
CA ARG A 47 -0.56 0.07 1.30
C ARG A 47 0.92 0.01 0.92
N ILE A 48 1.45 -1.20 0.90
CA ILE A 48 2.80 -1.49 0.41
C ILE A 48 2.72 -1.84 -1.08
N PRO A 49 3.54 -1.22 -1.96
CA PRO A 49 3.62 -1.61 -3.36
C PRO A 49 3.87 -3.11 -3.50
N LYS A 50 3.16 -3.77 -4.43
CA LYS A 50 3.27 -5.22 -4.69
C LYS A 50 2.92 -6.13 -3.50
N GLY A 51 2.23 -5.64 -2.47
CA GLY A 51 1.80 -6.48 -1.33
C GLY A 51 0.93 -7.68 -1.73
N SER A 52 0.23 -7.61 -2.87
CA SER A 52 -0.54 -8.74 -3.43
C SER A 52 0.31 -9.97 -3.81
N SER A 53 1.64 -9.83 -3.90
CA SER A 53 2.56 -10.95 -4.13
C SER A 53 2.54 -11.98 -2.99
N ILE A 54 2.24 -11.54 -1.76
CA ILE A 54 2.12 -12.42 -0.58
C ILE A 54 0.69 -12.49 -0.04
N CYS A 55 -0.14 -11.47 -0.28
CA CYS A 55 -1.52 -11.45 0.24
C CYS A 55 -2.53 -12.19 -0.63
N ARG A 56 -2.19 -12.55 -1.88
CA ARG A 56 -3.05 -13.41 -2.71
C ARG A 56 -2.60 -14.86 -2.59
N LYS A 57 -3.55 -15.77 -2.38
CA LYS A 57 -3.27 -17.20 -2.14
C LYS A 57 -2.47 -17.85 -3.27
N ASP A 58 -2.86 -17.59 -4.51
CA ASP A 58 -2.19 -18.11 -5.72
C ASP A 58 -0.71 -17.67 -5.78
N ASN A 59 -0.45 -16.38 -5.55
CA ASN A 59 0.91 -15.87 -5.53
C ASN A 59 1.70 -16.39 -4.34
N LEU A 60 1.10 -16.43 -3.15
CA LEU A 60 1.77 -16.86 -1.93
C LEU A 60 2.25 -18.31 -2.06
N VAL A 61 1.38 -19.22 -2.52
CA VAL A 61 1.75 -20.63 -2.73
C VAL A 61 2.90 -20.75 -3.71
N ARG A 62 2.91 -19.98 -4.80
CA ARG A 62 4.01 -19.98 -5.76
C ARG A 62 5.32 -19.51 -5.13
N HIS A 63 5.31 -18.43 -4.36
CA HIS A 63 6.51 -17.94 -3.67
C HIS A 63 7.02 -18.93 -2.63
N LEU A 64 6.13 -19.52 -1.82
CA LEU A 64 6.51 -20.53 -0.83
C LEU A 64 7.13 -21.78 -1.49
N LYS A 65 6.60 -22.25 -2.61
CA LYS A 65 7.20 -23.36 -3.38
C LYS A 65 8.62 -23.03 -3.86
N CYS A 66 8.83 -21.84 -4.42
CA CYS A 66 10.16 -21.39 -4.84
C CYS A 66 11.11 -21.26 -3.63
N MET A 67 10.63 -20.71 -2.51
CA MET A 67 11.44 -20.57 -1.29
C MET A 67 11.81 -21.93 -0.69
N ARG A 68 10.90 -22.91 -0.67
CA ARG A 68 11.20 -24.29 -0.27
C ARG A 68 12.27 -24.92 -1.14
N GLN A 69 12.23 -24.68 -2.45
CA GLN A 69 13.25 -25.20 -3.37
C GLN A 69 14.66 -24.66 -3.06
N VAL A 70 14.76 -23.40 -2.61
CA VAL A 70 16.04 -22.74 -2.34
C VAL A 70 16.52 -22.95 -0.91
N TYR A 71 15.62 -22.90 0.06
CA TYR A 71 15.93 -22.86 1.49
C TYR A 71 15.49 -24.13 2.24
N GLY A 72 14.92 -25.12 1.53
CA GLY A 72 14.56 -26.41 2.09
C GLY A 72 13.36 -26.35 3.04
N SER A 73 13.39 -27.23 4.05
CA SER A 73 12.27 -27.55 4.94
C SER A 73 11.78 -26.41 5.83
N ILE A 74 12.51 -25.28 5.88
CA ILE A 74 12.05 -24.06 6.57
C ILE A 74 10.71 -23.56 5.99
N TYR A 75 10.44 -23.87 4.73
CA TYR A 75 9.20 -23.51 4.03
C TYR A 75 8.34 -24.75 3.69
N ASP A 76 8.41 -25.80 4.50
CA ASP A 76 7.42 -26.86 4.42
C ASP A 76 6.05 -26.32 4.83
N ILE A 77 5.06 -26.55 3.96
CA ILE A 77 3.65 -26.12 4.10
C ILE A 77 2.84 -27.33 4.55
#